data_AF-A0A0U3H0U7-F1
#
_entry.id   AF-A0A0U3H0U7-F1
#
_cell.length_a   1.000
_cell.length_b   1.000
_cell.length_c   1.000
_cell.angle_alpha   90.00
_cell.angle_beta   90.00
_cell.angle_gamma   90.00
#
_symmetry.space_group_name_H-M   'P 1'
#
loop_
_entity.id
_entity.type
_entity.pdbx_description
1 polymer ?
#
loop_
_entity_poly.entity_id
_entity_poly.type
_entity_poly.pdbx_seq_one_letter_code
_entity_poly.pdbx_strand_id
1 'polypeptide(L)'
;MTIIEKRIFQLMKEAVEEMEKYGSCQSAYYMLKYILSQINDHIQSFPDYDIPLDNLILLSFNETLEEKKYKFFVKTFLVYDYLSTKYTVQDPIFIFRWGKLYFIYSPRIDAHLSLLEKNSFLTCHKFQLKLTRRGKEERENIIQNLSDYDLNKINELDKQIEEFKLQDLKIFMKKYLFEKGNNYSTIME
;
A
#
# COMPACT_ATOMS: atom_id res chain seq x y z
N MET A 1 -15.28 3.32 25.68
CA MET A 1 -14.90 3.50 24.27
C MET A 1 -15.40 2.31 23.47
N THR A 2 -16.38 2.52 22.59
CA THR A 2 -16.93 1.51 21.67
C THR A 2 -15.85 1.02 20.69
N ILE A 3 -16.10 -0.08 19.98
CA ILE A 3 -15.18 -0.60 18.95
C ILE A 3 -14.94 0.48 17.87
N ILE A 4 -15.98 1.18 17.45
CA ILE A 4 -15.89 2.26 16.45
C ILE A 4 -15.06 3.43 17.01
N GLU A 5 -15.33 3.89 18.23
CA GLU A 5 -14.59 5.00 18.85
C GLU A 5 -13.11 4.67 19.00
N LYS A 6 -12.79 3.44 19.42
CA LYS A 6 -11.41 3.00 19.50
C LYS A 6 -10.75 3.09 18.11
N ARG A 7 -11.43 2.67 17.03
CA ARG A 7 -10.83 2.53 15.68
C ARG A 7 -10.57 3.90 15.10
N ILE A 8 -11.54 4.80 15.25
CA ILE A 8 -11.38 6.22 14.95
C ILE A 8 -10.18 6.77 15.71
N PHE A 9 -10.06 6.50 17.02
CA PHE A 9 -8.93 6.99 17.81
C PHE A 9 -7.57 6.43 17.34
N GLN A 10 -7.50 5.15 16.96
CA GLN A 10 -6.30 4.55 16.36
C GLN A 10 -5.95 5.24 15.03
N LEU A 11 -6.91 5.38 14.11
CA LEU A 11 -6.68 6.03 12.82
C LEU A 11 -6.31 7.51 12.97
N MET A 12 -6.87 8.21 13.96
CA MET A 12 -6.50 9.58 14.30
C MET A 12 -5.05 9.66 14.79
N LYS A 13 -4.61 8.71 15.64
CA LYS A 13 -3.19 8.61 16.04
C LYS A 13 -2.29 8.36 14.84
N GLU A 14 -2.67 7.43 13.97
CA GLU A 14 -1.92 7.18 12.73
C GLU A 14 -1.83 8.46 11.88
N ALA A 15 -2.92 9.22 11.72
CA ALA A 15 -2.89 10.50 11.01
C ALA A 15 -1.93 11.53 11.64
N VAL A 16 -1.81 11.55 12.97
CA VAL A 16 -0.81 12.37 13.67
C VAL A 16 0.61 11.87 13.39
N GLU A 17 0.84 10.55 13.43
CA GLU A 17 2.13 9.94 13.12
C GLU A 17 2.57 10.24 11.67
N GLU A 18 1.64 10.25 10.70
CA GLU A 18 1.91 10.67 9.32
C GLU A 18 2.52 12.09 9.25
N MET A 19 2.09 13.00 10.13
CA MET A 19 2.64 14.36 10.22
C MET A 19 3.98 14.38 10.97
N GLU A 20 4.03 13.78 12.16
CA GLU A 20 5.16 13.94 13.08
C GLU A 20 6.36 13.04 12.73
N LYS A 21 6.10 11.79 12.37
CA LYS A 21 7.13 10.78 12.09
C LYS A 21 7.49 10.76 10.61
N TYR A 22 6.50 10.82 9.73
CA TYR A 22 6.69 10.71 8.28
C TYR A 22 6.74 12.06 7.56
N GLY A 23 6.45 13.17 8.26
CA GLY A 23 6.60 14.53 7.74
C GLY A 23 5.61 14.89 6.62
N SER A 24 4.46 14.20 6.52
CA SER A 24 3.53 14.33 5.41
C SER A 24 2.13 14.78 5.87
N CYS A 25 1.90 16.09 5.86
CA CYS A 25 0.56 16.66 6.06
C CYS A 25 -0.43 16.20 4.99
N GLN A 26 0.04 15.92 3.77
CA GLN A 26 -0.81 15.38 2.71
C GLN A 26 -1.30 13.96 3.07
N SER A 27 -0.41 13.08 3.51
CA SER A 27 -0.78 11.74 3.98
C SER A 27 -1.81 11.81 5.11
N ALA A 28 -1.54 12.62 6.13
CA ALA A 28 -2.43 12.86 7.25
C ALA A 28 -3.81 13.39 6.81
N TYR A 29 -3.85 14.34 5.87
CA TYR A 29 -5.10 14.86 5.32
C TYR A 29 -5.96 13.77 4.68
N TYR A 30 -5.35 12.88 3.88
CA TYR A 30 -6.10 11.76 3.29
C TYR A 30 -6.54 10.72 4.32
N MET A 31 -5.73 10.46 5.36
CA MET A 31 -6.16 9.66 6.53
C MET A 31 -7.39 10.26 7.20
N LEU A 32 -7.42 11.58 7.44
CA LEU A 32 -8.58 12.25 8.02
C LEU A 32 -9.82 12.15 7.12
N LYS A 33 -9.68 12.31 5.79
CA LYS A 33 -10.80 12.08 4.85
C LYS A 33 -11.32 10.64 4.92
N TYR A 34 -10.42 9.67 5.01
CA TYR A 34 -10.78 8.25 5.13
C TYR A 34 -11.56 7.98 6.41
N ILE A 35 -11.07 8.48 7.55
CA ILE A 35 -11.77 8.38 8.85
C ILE A 35 -13.18 8.95 8.74
N LEU A 36 -13.33 10.16 8.18
CA LEU A 36 -14.64 10.79 8.02
C LEU A 36 -15.60 9.95 7.18
N SER A 37 -15.11 9.25 6.14
CA SER A 37 -15.94 8.40 5.30
C SER A 37 -16.45 7.14 6.01
N GLN A 38 -15.74 6.66 7.05
CA GLN A 38 -16.07 5.42 7.75
C GLN A 38 -16.88 5.61 9.05
N ILE A 39 -17.21 6.85 9.42
CA ILE A 39 -17.93 7.15 10.68
C ILE A 39 -19.26 6.40 10.79
N ASN A 40 -19.91 6.11 9.66
CA ASN A 40 -21.21 5.42 9.61
C ASN A 40 -21.12 3.92 9.34
N ASP A 41 -19.92 3.37 9.13
CA ASP A 41 -19.75 1.96 8.78
C ASP A 41 -19.67 1.09 10.04
N HIS A 42 -20.23 -0.12 9.97
CA HIS A 42 -20.10 -1.12 11.03
C HIS A 42 -18.70 -1.71 11.03
N ILE A 43 -17.78 -1.10 11.79
CA ILE A 43 -16.42 -1.61 11.99
C ILE A 43 -16.48 -2.80 12.96
N GLN A 44 -16.22 -4.00 12.45
CA GLN A 44 -16.30 -5.26 13.22
C GLN A 44 -15.00 -5.71 13.88
N SER A 45 -13.84 -5.14 13.52
CA SER A 45 -12.58 -5.55 14.14
C SER A 45 -11.69 -4.37 14.48
N PHE A 46 -11.10 -4.50 15.66
CA PHE A 46 -9.86 -3.85 16.04
C PHE A 46 -8.73 -4.73 15.59
N PRO A 47 -7.66 -4.17 15.02
CA PRO A 47 -6.48 -5.02 15.07
C PRO A 47 -5.16 -4.27 15.19
N ASP A 48 -4.36 -4.83 16.08
CA ASP A 48 -2.95 -5.02 15.81
C ASP A 48 -2.80 -5.54 14.38
N TYR A 49 -2.18 -4.74 13.51
CA TYR A 49 -2.05 -5.11 12.10
C TYR A 49 -1.17 -6.35 11.96
N ASP A 50 -1.70 -7.41 11.34
CA ASP A 50 -0.90 -8.54 10.89
C ASP A 50 0.18 -8.06 9.91
N ILE A 51 -0.19 -7.07 9.08
CA ILE A 51 0.69 -6.47 8.07
C ILE A 51 0.65 -4.94 8.20
N PRO A 52 1.59 -4.36 8.96
CA PRO A 52 1.82 -2.91 8.98
C PRO A 52 2.19 -2.36 7.60
N LEU A 53 2.01 -1.07 7.39
CA LEU A 53 2.21 -0.44 6.08
C LEU A 53 3.64 -0.57 5.56
N ASP A 54 4.65 -0.42 6.42
CA ASP A 54 6.06 -0.61 6.05
C ASP A 54 6.31 -2.06 5.60
N ASN A 55 5.66 -3.06 6.21
CA ASN A 55 5.78 -4.46 5.80
C ASN A 55 5.13 -4.70 4.44
N LEU A 56 3.94 -4.14 4.21
CA LEU A 56 3.28 -4.18 2.90
C LEU A 56 4.16 -3.56 1.81
N ILE A 57 4.78 -2.40 2.10
CA ILE A 57 5.70 -1.71 1.19
C ILE A 57 6.87 -2.63 0.85
N LEU A 58 7.56 -3.20 1.85
CA LEU A 58 8.70 -4.09 1.64
C LEU A 58 8.33 -5.37 0.89
N LEU A 59 7.19 -5.99 1.21
CA LEU A 59 6.67 -7.16 0.48
C LEU A 59 6.39 -6.86 -0.99
N SER A 60 6.02 -5.61 -1.30
CA SER A 60 5.70 -5.18 -2.65
C SER A 60 6.93 -4.87 -3.51
N PHE A 61 8.14 -4.89 -2.95
CA PHE A 61 9.36 -4.74 -3.75
C PHE A 61 9.70 -6.00 -4.54
N ASN A 62 10.29 -5.80 -5.72
CA ASN A 62 11.07 -6.85 -6.37
C ASN A 62 12.45 -6.94 -5.71
N GLU A 63 12.92 -8.14 -5.42
CA GLU A 63 14.18 -8.34 -4.69
C GLU A 63 15.43 -8.06 -5.53
N THR A 64 15.35 -8.30 -6.84
CA THR A 64 16.54 -8.31 -7.72
C THR A 64 16.61 -7.10 -8.62
N LEU A 65 15.46 -6.49 -8.93
CA LEU A 65 15.35 -5.44 -9.92
C LEU A 65 15.18 -4.06 -9.29
N GLU A 66 15.68 -3.07 -10.01
CA GLU A 66 15.29 -1.68 -9.82
C GLU A 66 13.95 -1.47 -10.52
N GLU A 67 12.93 -1.09 -9.76
CA GLU A 67 11.56 -1.01 -10.27
C GLU A 67 11.13 0.44 -10.52
N LYS A 68 10.29 0.64 -11.54
CA LYS A 68 9.69 1.96 -11.79
C LYS A 68 8.63 2.22 -10.72
N LYS A 69 8.71 3.38 -10.07
CA LYS A 69 7.84 3.79 -8.96
C LYS A 69 6.34 3.68 -9.27
N TYR A 70 5.91 3.96 -10.51
CA TYR A 70 4.50 3.77 -10.88
C TYR A 70 4.07 2.30 -10.93
N LYS A 71 4.97 1.38 -11.32
CA LYS A 71 4.71 -0.08 -11.27
C LYS A 71 4.64 -0.54 -9.83
N PHE A 72 5.56 -0.05 -8.99
CA PHE A 72 5.56 -0.31 -7.55
C PHE A 72 4.19 0.02 -6.93
N PHE A 73 3.66 1.24 -7.14
CA PHE A 73 2.33 1.59 -6.59
C PHE A 73 1.19 0.67 -7.08
N VAL A 74 1.22 0.25 -8.34
CA VAL A 74 0.23 -0.70 -8.88
C VAL A 74 0.37 -2.06 -8.20
N LYS A 75 1.60 -2.56 -8.07
CA LYS A 75 1.87 -3.83 -7.39
C LYS A 75 1.45 -3.77 -5.92
N THR A 76 1.82 -2.72 -5.19
CA THR A 76 1.43 -2.54 -3.79
C THR A 76 -0.08 -2.52 -3.62
N PHE A 77 -0.82 -1.89 -4.54
CA PHE A 77 -2.28 -1.94 -4.54
C PHE A 77 -2.82 -3.38 -4.67
N LEU A 78 -2.29 -4.16 -5.62
CA LEU A 78 -2.75 -5.54 -5.85
C LEU A 78 -2.38 -6.47 -4.69
N VAL A 79 -1.17 -6.32 -4.14
CA VAL A 79 -0.70 -7.07 -2.96
C VAL A 79 -1.57 -6.74 -1.76
N TYR A 80 -1.85 -5.45 -1.51
CA TYR A 80 -2.77 -5.01 -0.46
C TYR A 80 -4.15 -5.63 -0.63
N ASP A 81 -4.72 -5.52 -1.82
CA ASP A 81 -6.08 -5.99 -2.12
C ASP A 81 -6.21 -7.52 -2.02
N TYR A 82 -5.14 -8.27 -2.32
CA TYR A 82 -5.06 -9.70 -2.08
C TYR A 82 -4.96 -10.02 -0.58
N LEU A 83 -3.97 -9.47 0.12
CA LEU A 83 -3.68 -9.79 1.52
C LEU A 83 -4.81 -9.39 2.45
N SER A 84 -5.52 -8.30 2.16
CA SER A 84 -6.66 -7.82 2.94
C SER A 84 -7.85 -8.78 2.94
N THR A 85 -7.86 -9.81 2.08
CA THR A 85 -8.89 -10.87 2.12
C THR A 85 -8.65 -11.89 3.23
N LYS A 86 -7.46 -11.91 3.85
CA LYS A 86 -7.02 -12.92 4.82
C LYS A 86 -6.41 -12.35 6.09
N TYR A 87 -5.73 -11.21 5.96
CA TYR A 87 -4.98 -10.54 7.02
C TYR A 87 -5.57 -9.18 7.29
N THR A 88 -5.35 -8.66 8.50
CA THR A 88 -5.58 -7.23 8.70
C THR A 88 -4.36 -6.42 8.29
N VAL A 89 -4.48 -5.79 7.13
CA VAL A 89 -3.44 -4.94 6.55
C VAL A 89 -3.71 -3.48 6.89
N GLN A 90 -2.67 -2.74 7.25
CA GLN A 90 -2.79 -1.30 7.50
C GLN A 90 -3.15 -0.52 6.23
N ASP A 91 -4.17 0.33 6.31
CA ASP A 91 -4.77 1.04 5.18
C ASP A 91 -3.78 1.95 4.44
N PRO A 92 -3.42 1.66 3.17
CA PRO A 92 -2.46 2.48 2.43
C PRO A 92 -3.07 3.75 1.83
N ILE A 93 -4.39 3.83 1.67
CA ILE A 93 -5.13 4.94 1.03
C ILE A 93 -4.64 5.24 -0.39
N PHE A 94 -5.29 4.62 -1.38
CA PHE A 94 -4.98 4.82 -2.80
C PHE A 94 -5.89 5.85 -3.46
N ILE A 95 -5.31 6.59 -4.41
CA ILE A 95 -5.97 7.57 -5.27
C ILE A 95 -5.79 7.11 -6.72
N PHE A 96 -6.88 7.15 -7.49
CA PHE A 96 -6.91 6.74 -8.89
C PHE A 96 -6.99 7.94 -9.83
N ARG A 97 -6.02 8.09 -10.73
CA ARG A 97 -5.92 9.21 -11.70
C ARG A 97 -5.52 8.70 -13.08
N TRP A 98 -6.47 8.16 -13.83
CA TRP A 98 -6.25 7.47 -15.11
C TRP A 98 -5.46 8.26 -16.17
N GLY A 99 -5.51 9.59 -16.13
CA GLY A 99 -4.76 10.47 -17.04
C GLY A 99 -3.28 10.69 -16.69
N LYS A 100 -2.77 10.17 -15.57
CA LYS A 100 -1.41 10.45 -15.06
C LYS A 100 -0.48 9.24 -15.19
N LEU A 101 0.83 9.45 -15.02
CA LEU A 101 1.84 8.37 -14.93
C LEU A 101 1.59 7.53 -13.68
N TYR A 102 1.47 8.20 -12.52
CA TYR A 102 1.03 7.64 -11.26
C TYR A 102 -0.50 7.60 -11.22
N PHE A 103 -1.07 6.68 -11.99
CA PHE A 103 -2.53 6.52 -12.08
C PHE A 103 -3.11 5.74 -10.91
N ILE A 104 -2.28 4.99 -10.19
CA ILE A 104 -2.51 4.53 -8.83
C ILE A 104 -1.40 5.14 -7.99
N TYR A 105 -1.77 5.80 -6.90
CA TYR A 105 -0.84 6.49 -6.03
C TYR A 105 -1.37 6.48 -4.61
N SER A 106 -0.48 6.37 -3.62
CA SER A 106 -0.82 6.52 -2.22
C SER A 106 0.10 7.58 -1.61
N PRO A 107 -0.44 8.71 -1.11
CA PRO A 107 0.35 9.70 -0.38
C PRO A 107 1.00 9.11 0.89
N ARG A 108 0.35 8.10 1.48
CA ARG A 108 0.82 7.41 2.67
C ARG A 108 2.04 6.56 2.40
N ILE A 109 1.95 5.69 1.39
CA ILE A 109 3.10 4.89 0.91
C ILE A 109 4.25 5.81 0.52
N ASP A 110 3.98 6.92 -0.18
CA ASP A 110 5.03 7.84 -0.62
C ASP A 110 5.81 8.47 0.54
N ALA A 111 5.10 8.86 1.61
CA ALA A 111 5.71 9.38 2.83
C ALA A 111 6.56 8.32 3.56
N HIS A 112 6.05 7.09 3.64
CA HIS A 112 6.77 5.96 4.22
C HIS A 112 8.03 5.59 3.42
N LEU A 113 7.98 5.63 2.08
CA LEU A 113 9.15 5.41 1.23
C LEU A 113 10.29 6.39 1.56
N SER A 114 9.99 7.67 1.81
CA SER A 114 11.00 8.66 2.20
C SER A 114 11.67 8.33 3.54
N LEU A 115 10.92 7.83 4.52
CA LEU A 115 11.50 7.41 5.81
C LEU A 115 12.33 6.13 5.65
N LEU A 116 11.85 5.15 4.89
CA LEU A 116 12.58 3.92 4.61
C LEU A 116 13.89 4.18 3.85
N GLU A 117 13.91 5.15 2.94
CA GLU A 117 15.12 5.63 2.27
C GLU A 117 16.10 6.25 3.27
N LYS A 118 15.62 7.17 4.13
CA LYS A 118 16.44 7.81 5.17
C LYS A 118 17.07 6.80 6.14
N ASN A 119 16.37 5.69 6.38
CA ASN A 119 16.83 4.59 7.23
C ASN A 119 17.62 3.51 6.46
N SER A 120 17.94 3.75 5.18
CA SER A 120 18.75 2.88 4.32
C SER A 120 18.15 1.51 4.04
N PHE A 121 16.82 1.35 4.09
CA PHE A 121 16.15 0.12 3.66
C PHE A 121 15.98 0.07 2.13
N LEU A 122 15.85 1.23 1.49
CA LEU A 122 15.72 1.35 0.04
C LEU A 122 16.49 2.56 -0.48
N THR A 123 16.66 2.63 -1.79
CA THR A 123 17.14 3.82 -2.50
C THR A 123 16.10 4.29 -3.49
N CYS A 124 15.86 5.59 -3.57
CA CYS A 124 15.00 6.21 -4.57
C CYS A 124 15.83 7.09 -5.50
N HIS A 125 16.00 6.66 -6.76
CA HIS A 125 16.67 7.47 -7.78
C HIS A 125 15.68 7.91 -8.86
N LYS A 126 15.35 9.21 -8.88
CA LYS A 126 14.33 9.82 -9.77
C LYS A 126 12.94 9.15 -9.62
N PHE A 127 12.65 8.16 -10.46
CA PHE A 127 11.39 7.44 -10.53
C PHE A 127 11.59 5.93 -10.37
N GLN A 128 12.73 5.55 -9.84
CA GLN A 128 13.13 4.16 -9.65
C GLN A 128 13.36 3.89 -8.17
N LEU A 129 12.93 2.71 -7.74
CA LEU A 129 13.05 2.23 -6.37
C LEU A 129 13.87 0.93 -6.39
N LYS A 130 14.68 0.72 -5.35
CA LYS A 130 15.43 -0.52 -5.17
C LYS A 130 15.67 -0.79 -3.69
N LEU A 131 15.52 -2.04 -3.27
CA LEU A 131 15.92 -2.44 -1.92
C LEU A 131 17.44 -2.41 -1.75
N THR A 132 17.91 -1.93 -0.61
CA THR A 132 19.30 -2.14 -0.16
C THR A 132 19.45 -3.57 0.38
N ARG A 133 20.68 -3.96 0.73
CA ARG A 133 20.92 -5.22 1.45
C ARG A 133 20.08 -5.32 2.73
N ARG A 134 20.02 -4.24 3.51
CA ARG A 134 19.22 -4.17 4.74
C ARG A 134 17.73 -4.32 4.46
N GLY A 135 17.22 -3.69 3.40
CA GLY A 135 15.82 -3.84 2.99
C GLY A 135 15.46 -5.26 2.57
N LYS A 136 16.39 -5.97 1.93
CA LYS A 136 16.20 -7.38 1.56
C LYS A 136 16.12 -8.29 2.79
N GLU A 137 17.03 -8.12 3.74
CA GLU A 137 17.04 -8.87 5.00
C GLU A 137 15.72 -8.65 5.78
N GLU A 138 15.26 -7.40 5.87
CA GLU A 138 13.99 -7.08 6.53
C GLU A 138 12.80 -7.73 5.80
N ARG A 139 12.78 -7.65 4.47
CA ARG A 139 11.75 -8.30 3.65
C ARG A 139 11.74 -9.82 3.84
N GLU A 140 12.90 -10.47 3.91
CA GLU A 140 13.01 -11.91 4.14
C GLU A 140 12.42 -12.30 5.50
N ASN A 141 12.67 -11.52 6.55
CA ASN A 141 12.06 -11.74 7.86
C ASN A 141 10.53 -11.62 7.82
N ILE A 142 10.00 -10.68 7.04
CA ILE A 142 8.54 -10.53 6.87
C ILE A 142 7.97 -11.73 6.11
N ILE A 143 8.64 -12.19 5.04
CA ILE A 143 8.21 -13.33 4.22
C ILE A 143 8.10 -14.62 5.03
N GLN A 144 8.96 -14.82 6.04
CA GLN A 144 8.90 -15.99 6.92
C GLN A 144 7.57 -16.10 7.68
N ASN A 145 6.82 -15.01 7.82
CA ASN A 145 5.51 -14.99 8.47
C ASN A 145 4.35 -15.24 7.47
N LEU A 146 4.63 -15.35 6.18
CA LEU A 146 3.63 -15.63 5.15
C LEU A 146 3.64 -17.11 4.77
N SER A 147 2.47 -17.61 4.32
CA SER A 147 2.41 -18.94 3.73
C SER A 147 3.09 -18.97 2.36
N ASP A 148 3.63 -20.13 1.96
CA ASP A 148 4.18 -20.33 0.61
C ASP A 148 3.16 -19.99 -0.49
N TYR A 149 1.88 -20.22 -0.23
CA TYR A 149 0.81 -19.87 -1.16
C TYR A 149 0.70 -18.35 -1.36
N ASP A 150 0.73 -17.58 -0.27
CA ASP A 150 0.66 -16.12 -0.35
C ASP A 150 1.91 -15.54 -1.01
N LEU A 151 3.08 -16.08 -0.69
CA LEU A 151 4.34 -15.69 -1.34
C LEU A 151 4.31 -15.97 -2.84
N ASN A 152 3.85 -17.16 -3.25
CA ASN A 152 3.69 -17.50 -4.66
C ASN A 152 2.73 -16.52 -5.36
N LYS A 153 1.63 -16.14 -4.69
CA LYS A 153 0.67 -15.20 -5.27
C LYS A 153 1.25 -13.80 -5.45
N ILE A 154 2.00 -13.31 -4.47
CA ILE A 154 2.73 -12.03 -4.56
C ILE A 154 3.74 -12.07 -5.72
N ASN A 155 4.48 -13.17 -5.87
CA ASN A 155 5.45 -13.34 -6.95
C ASN A 155 4.79 -13.43 -8.34
N GLU A 156 3.60 -14.03 -8.45
CA GLU A 156 2.81 -14.02 -9.70
C GLU A 156 2.41 -12.59 -10.08
N LEU A 157 1.89 -11.82 -9.13
CA LEU A 157 1.52 -10.41 -9.34
C LEU A 157 2.74 -9.59 -9.78
N ASP A 158 3.89 -9.81 -9.14
CA ASP A 158 5.15 -9.14 -9.51
C ASP A 158 5.54 -9.39 -10.98
N LYS A 159 5.57 -10.66 -11.39
CA LYS A 159 5.91 -11.06 -12.76
C LYS A 159 4.94 -10.45 -13.77
N GLN A 160 3.64 -10.49 -13.48
CA GLN A 160 2.61 -9.94 -14.36
C GLN A 160 2.77 -8.43 -14.56
N ILE A 161 3.03 -7.68 -13.50
CA ILE A 161 3.19 -6.22 -13.56
C ILE A 161 4.49 -5.83 -14.26
N GLU A 162 5.54 -6.63 -14.12
CA GLU A 162 6.83 -6.32 -14.74
C GLU A 162 6.77 -6.39 -16.27
N GLU A 163 5.98 -7.29 -16.84
CA GLU A 163 5.84 -7.43 -18.29
C GLU A 163 5.05 -6.28 -18.94
N PHE A 164 4.18 -5.60 -18.18
CA PHE A 164 3.28 -4.61 -18.74
C PHE A 164 3.91 -3.22 -18.92
N LYS A 165 3.59 -2.60 -20.06
CA LYS A 165 3.82 -1.16 -20.29
C LYS A 165 2.74 -0.34 -19.59
N LEU A 166 2.94 0.97 -19.48
CA LEU A 166 2.04 1.87 -18.77
C LEU A 166 0.58 1.80 -19.28
N GLN A 167 0.36 1.74 -20.60
CA GLN A 167 -0.99 1.66 -21.16
C GLN A 167 -1.66 0.32 -20.84
N ASP A 168 -0.90 -0.77 -20.96
CA ASP A 168 -1.39 -2.13 -20.63
C ASP A 168 -1.74 -2.24 -19.15
N LEU A 169 -0.92 -1.67 -18.27
CA LEU A 169 -1.20 -1.57 -16.83
C LEU A 169 -2.50 -0.82 -16.55
N LYS A 170 -2.73 0.30 -17.23
CA LYS A 170 -3.99 1.06 -17.07
C LYS A 170 -5.20 0.26 -17.53
N ILE A 171 -5.09 -0.43 -18.66
CA ILE A 171 -6.18 -1.28 -19.19
C ILE A 171 -6.44 -2.43 -18.21
N PHE A 172 -5.39 -3.12 -17.78
CA PHE A 172 -5.46 -4.20 -16.80
C PHE A 172 -6.13 -3.73 -15.51
N MET A 173 -5.66 -2.63 -14.91
CA MET A 173 -6.20 -2.13 -13.65
C MET A 173 -7.66 -1.65 -13.77
N LYS A 174 -8.06 -1.07 -14.91
CA LYS A 174 -9.47 -0.76 -15.15
C LYS A 174 -10.31 -2.03 -15.16
N LYS A 175 -9.92 -3.04 -15.93
CA LYS A 175 -10.63 -4.33 -15.95
C LYS A 175 -10.70 -4.93 -14.56
N TYR A 176 -9.58 -5.01 -13.86
CA TYR A 176 -9.49 -5.49 -12.49
C TYR A 176 -10.50 -4.82 -11.55
N LEU A 177 -10.54 -3.49 -11.53
CA LEU A 177 -11.44 -2.73 -10.65
C LEU A 177 -12.91 -2.82 -11.06
N PHE A 178 -13.22 -2.85 -12.36
CA PHE A 178 -14.62 -2.90 -12.84
C PHE A 178 -15.20 -4.32 -12.82
N GLU A 179 -14.38 -5.35 -13.05
CA GLU A 179 -14.81 -6.75 -12.96
C GLU A 179 -14.95 -7.20 -11.49
N LYS A 180 -14.09 -6.69 -10.60
CA LYS A 180 -14.20 -6.88 -9.14
C LYS A 180 -15.21 -5.91 -8.48
N GLY A 181 -15.61 -4.87 -9.20
CA GLY A 181 -16.33 -3.68 -8.73
C GLY A 181 -17.78 -3.84 -8.29
N ASN A 182 -18.31 -5.06 -8.19
CA ASN A 182 -19.57 -5.28 -7.49
C ASN A 182 -19.47 -5.08 -5.96
N ASN A 183 -18.27 -4.79 -5.40
CA ASN A 183 -18.03 -4.77 -3.94
C ASN A 183 -17.21 -3.57 -3.36
N TYR A 184 -16.90 -2.48 -4.08
CA TYR A 184 -16.14 -1.35 -3.48
C TYR A 184 -16.80 0.02 -3.66
N SER A 185 -17.06 0.70 -2.54
CA SER A 185 -17.36 2.13 -2.45
C SER A 185 -16.09 2.94 -2.75
N THR A 186 -15.89 3.29 -4.02
CA THR A 186 -14.75 4.10 -4.46
C THR A 186 -15.09 5.58 -4.28
N ILE A 187 -14.27 6.33 -3.54
CA ILE A 187 -14.32 7.80 -3.59
C ILE A 187 -13.72 8.23 -4.93
N MET A 188 -14.58 8.49 -5.91
CA MET A 188 -14.19 9.12 -7.17
C MET A 188 -14.13 10.64 -6.98
N GLU A 189 -13.02 11.26 -7.40
CA GLU A 189 -12.93 12.70 -7.67
C GLU A 189 -13.38 12.99 -9.11
#